data_AF-A0A2G9ZY06-F1
#
_entry.id   AF-A0A2G9ZY06-F1
#
_cell.length_a   1.000
_cell.length_b   1.000
_cell.length_c   1.000
_cell.angle_alpha   90.00
_cell.angle_beta   90.00
_cell.angle_gamma   90.00
#
_symmetry.space_group_name_H-M   'P 1'
#
loop_
_entity.id
_entity.type
_entity.pdbx_description
1 polymer ?
#
loop_
_entity_poly.entity_id
_entity_poly.type
_entity_poly.pdbx_seq_one_letter_code
_entity_poly.pdbx_strand_id
1 'polypeptide(L)'
;MTKEKVSVIIKTGDHEDLYFKEQEQKKIKKLRAQIEHDSNKQYKEEHKNHCFRCGTQSLAEISYGSVKVDVCVNEKCGAMHLDPGEMEMIMKDQGGLDKIRKAVFSIFK
;
A
#
# COMPACT_ATOMS: atom_id res chain seq x y z
N MET A 1 25.55 -14.27 -56.20
CA MET A 1 24.94 -14.05 -54.87
C MET A 1 25.89 -14.57 -53.82
N THR A 2 26.75 -13.69 -53.31
CA THR A 2 27.78 -13.97 -52.31
C THR A 2 27.11 -14.06 -50.94
N LYS A 3 27.11 -15.26 -50.33
CA LYS A 3 26.63 -15.48 -48.97
C LYS A 3 27.65 -14.88 -48.00
N GLU A 4 27.32 -13.75 -47.38
CA GLU A 4 28.09 -13.21 -46.26
C GLU A 4 28.08 -14.21 -45.10
N LYS A 5 29.28 -14.60 -44.67
CA LYS A 5 29.47 -15.47 -43.51
C LYS A 5 29.29 -14.62 -42.25
N VAL A 6 28.20 -14.85 -41.53
CA VAL A 6 27.99 -14.27 -40.20
C VAL A 6 28.89 -15.01 -39.21
N SER A 7 29.95 -14.35 -38.74
CA SER A 7 30.80 -14.87 -37.67
C SER A 7 30.13 -14.62 -36.31
N VAL A 8 29.64 -15.68 -35.67
CA VAL A 8 29.14 -15.62 -34.29
C VAL A 8 30.33 -15.87 -33.36
N ILE A 9 30.81 -14.83 -32.69
CA ILE A 9 31.84 -14.94 -31.65
C ILE A 9 31.14 -15.39 -30.36
N ILE A 10 31.24 -16.69 -30.06
CA ILE A 10 30.80 -17.25 -28.78
C ILE A 10 31.88 -16.90 -27.75
N LYS A 11 31.60 -15.92 -26.89
CA LYS A 11 32.48 -15.62 -25.74
C LYS A 11 32.39 -16.77 -24.74
N THR A 12 33.29 -17.75 -24.86
CA THR A 12 33.56 -18.73 -23.80
C THR A 12 34.41 -18.03 -22.73
N GLY A 13 33.78 -17.20 -21.90
CA GLY A 13 34.40 -16.89 -20.60
C GLY A 13 34.48 -18.18 -19.78
N ASP A 14 35.43 -18.26 -18.84
CA ASP A 14 35.53 -19.40 -17.93
C ASP A 14 34.13 -19.71 -17.36
N HIS A 15 33.65 -20.93 -17.58
CA HIS A 15 32.28 -21.33 -17.24
C HIS A 15 31.93 -21.05 -15.77
N GLU A 16 32.95 -21.08 -14.93
CA GLU A 16 32.92 -20.72 -13.52
C GLU A 16 32.58 -19.23 -13.29
N ASP A 17 33.17 -18.30 -14.04
CA ASP A 17 32.90 -16.87 -13.94
C ASP A 17 31.45 -16.52 -14.32
N LEU A 18 30.93 -17.15 -15.37
CA LEU A 18 29.54 -16.97 -15.78
C LEU A 18 28.58 -17.51 -14.72
N TYR A 19 28.89 -18.69 -14.17
CA TYR A 19 28.12 -19.27 -13.08
C TYR A 19 28.10 -18.37 -11.84
N PHE A 20 29.24 -17.84 -11.41
CA PHE A 20 29.31 -16.93 -10.27
C PHE A 20 28.58 -15.61 -10.51
N LYS A 21 28.69 -15.02 -11.72
CA LYS A 21 27.93 -13.82 -12.09
C LYS A 21 26.42 -14.05 -12.02
N GLU A 22 25.92 -15.20 -12.50
CA GLU A 22 24.51 -15.53 -12.38
C GLU A 22 24.06 -15.70 -10.92
N GLN A 23 24.87 -16.37 -10.11
CA GLN A 23 24.59 -16.55 -8.68
C GLN A 23 24.58 -15.21 -7.94
N GLU A 24 25.53 -14.33 -8.24
CA GLU A 24 25.61 -12.98 -7.66
C GLU A 24 24.38 -12.15 -8.07
N GLN A 25 24.00 -12.15 -9.35
CA GLN A 25 22.79 -11.47 -9.82
C GLN A 25 21.53 -11.99 -9.12
N LYS A 26 21.40 -13.31 -8.94
CA LYS A 26 20.28 -13.92 -8.20
C LYS A 26 20.26 -13.46 -6.75
N LYS A 27 21.42 -13.43 -6.07
CA LYS A 27 21.55 -12.93 -4.69
C LYS A 27 21.17 -11.46 -4.59
N ILE A 28 21.67 -10.60 -5.50
CA ILE A 28 21.34 -9.17 -5.53
C ILE A 28 19.84 -8.95 -5.74
N LYS A 29 19.23 -9.67 -6.69
CA LYS A 29 17.78 -9.59 -6.93
C LYS A 29 16.98 -9.99 -5.69
N LYS A 30 17.37 -11.08 -5.03
CA LYS A 30 16.72 -11.53 -3.78
C LYS A 30 16.85 -10.48 -2.68
N LEU A 31 18.04 -9.90 -2.51
CA LEU A 31 18.31 -8.89 -1.49
C LEU A 31 17.49 -7.61 -1.74
N ARG A 32 17.39 -7.15 -2.99
CA ARG A 32 16.54 -6.01 -3.37
C ARG A 32 15.07 -6.26 -3.07
N ALA A 33 14.56 -7.44 -3.43
CA ALA A 33 13.18 -7.80 -3.15
C ALA A 33 12.88 -7.87 -1.64
N GLN A 34 13.84 -8.34 -0.84
CA GLN A 34 13.73 -8.33 0.62
C GLN A 34 13.71 -6.90 1.19
N ILE A 35 14.62 -6.04 0.74
CA ILE A 35 14.68 -4.63 1.17
C ILE A 35 13.37 -3.91 0.82
N GLU A 36 12.85 -4.08 -0.40
CA GLU A 36 11.58 -3.47 -0.83
C GLU A 36 10.39 -3.98 -0.01
N HIS A 37 10.35 -5.28 0.26
CA HIS A 37 9.32 -5.86 1.12
C HIS A 37 9.36 -5.27 2.53
N ASP A 38 10.55 -5.20 3.13
CA ASP A 38 10.73 -4.76 4.50
C ASP A 38 10.49 -3.25 4.62
N SER A 39 10.92 -2.43 3.65
CA SER A 39 10.62 -1.00 3.62
C SER A 39 9.13 -0.73 3.48
N ASN A 40 8.44 -1.46 2.60
CA ASN A 40 6.99 -1.32 2.43
C ASN A 40 6.24 -1.77 3.69
N LYS A 41 6.72 -2.82 4.36
CA LYS A 41 6.13 -3.29 5.62
C LYS A 41 6.31 -2.24 6.72
N GLN A 42 7.51 -1.70 6.89
CA GLN A 42 7.78 -0.63 7.86
C GLN A 42 6.92 0.60 7.60
N TYR A 43 6.86 1.06 6.34
CA TYR A 43 6.04 2.20 5.94
C TYR A 43 4.55 2.00 6.28
N LYS A 44 4.00 0.81 5.98
CA LYS A 44 2.60 0.48 6.30
C LYS A 44 2.33 0.50 7.81
N GLU A 45 3.23 -0.02 8.62
CA GLU A 45 3.07 -0.03 10.08
C GLU A 45 3.19 1.38 10.67
N GLU A 46 4.15 2.18 10.20
CA GLU A 46 4.33 3.57 10.64
C GLU A 46 3.09 4.43 10.37
N HIS A 47 2.49 4.27 9.19
CA HIS A 47 1.34 5.08 8.76
C HIS A 47 0.00 4.45 9.15
N LYS A 48 0.01 3.37 9.91
CA LYS A 48 -1.21 2.75 10.43
C LYS A 48 -1.95 3.76 11.31
N ASN A 49 -3.27 3.86 11.13
CA ASN A 49 -4.16 4.77 11.87
C ASN A 49 -3.82 6.27 11.72
N HIS A 50 -3.03 6.65 10.70
CA HIS A 50 -2.79 8.04 10.37
C HIS A 50 -3.90 8.59 9.48
N CYS A 51 -4.39 9.78 9.81
CA CYS A 51 -5.38 10.45 8.98
C CYS A 51 -4.74 10.92 7.67
N PHE A 52 -5.37 10.64 6.52
CA PHE A 52 -4.87 11.03 5.19
C PHE A 52 -4.96 12.54 4.96
N ARG A 53 -5.81 13.21 5.74
CA ARG A 53 -6.01 14.66 5.63
C ARG A 53 -4.98 15.45 6.46
N CYS A 54 -4.76 15.10 7.73
CA CYS A 54 -3.88 15.87 8.62
C CYS A 54 -2.58 15.16 9.00
N GLY A 55 -2.40 13.89 8.63
CA GLY A 55 -1.18 13.13 8.90
C GLY A 55 -0.95 12.77 10.37
N THR A 56 -1.90 13.02 11.26
CA THR A 56 -1.78 12.67 12.69
C THR A 56 -2.37 11.29 12.97
N GLN A 57 -1.74 10.55 13.89
CA GLN A 57 -2.26 9.28 14.40
C GLN A 57 -3.48 9.52 15.30
N SER A 58 -4.63 9.68 14.68
CA SER A 58 -5.85 10.17 15.33
C SER A 58 -7.12 9.56 14.73
N LEU A 59 -6.99 8.46 13.96
CA LEU A 59 -8.14 7.70 13.50
C LEU A 59 -8.70 6.85 14.65
N ALA A 60 -10.01 6.97 14.87
CA ALA A 60 -10.78 6.15 15.78
C ALA A 60 -11.86 5.40 14.99
N GLU A 61 -11.99 4.10 15.26
CA GLU A 61 -13.01 3.25 14.66
C GLU A 61 -14.35 3.47 15.38
N ILE A 62 -15.38 3.85 14.63
CA ILE A 62 -16.74 4.04 15.12
C ILE A 62 -17.63 2.97 14.48
N SER A 63 -18.33 2.20 15.31
CA SER A 63 -19.29 1.21 14.85
C SER A 63 -20.70 1.80 14.76
N TYR A 64 -21.33 1.62 13.62
CA TYR A 64 -22.70 2.05 13.34
C TYR A 64 -23.48 0.91 12.68
N GLY A 65 -24.28 0.20 13.49
CA GLY A 65 -25.04 -0.97 13.03
C GLY A 65 -24.11 -2.07 12.53
N SER A 66 -24.19 -2.38 11.23
CA SER A 66 -23.33 -3.37 10.57
C SER A 66 -22.05 -2.77 9.96
N VAL A 67 -21.88 -1.45 10.00
CA VAL A 67 -20.77 -0.74 9.34
C VAL A 67 -19.81 -0.22 10.41
N LYS A 68 -18.52 -0.42 10.19
CA LYS A 68 -17.43 0.24 10.94
C LYS A 68 -16.89 1.34 10.03
N VAL A 69 -16.52 2.48 10.60
CA VAL A 69 -15.94 3.60 9.86
C VAL A 69 -14.82 4.23 10.67
N ASP A 70 -13.78 4.72 10.00
CA ASP A 70 -12.66 5.38 10.67
C ASP A 70 -12.82 6.91 10.63
N VAL A 71 -12.74 7.55 11.79
CA VAL A 71 -12.93 9.00 11.93
C VAL A 71 -11.74 9.63 12.65
N CYS A 72 -11.19 10.69 12.07
CA CYS A 72 -10.09 11.45 12.62
C CYS A 72 -10.57 12.36 13.76
N VAL A 73 -10.21 12.06 15.01
CA VAL A 73 -10.63 12.80 16.22
C VAL A 73 -9.85 14.09 16.46
N ASN A 74 -8.97 14.49 15.54
CA ASN A 74 -8.27 15.77 15.63
C ASN A 74 -9.25 16.93 15.38
N GLU A 75 -9.33 17.87 16.33
CA GLU A 75 -10.27 19.00 16.35
C GLU A 75 -10.27 19.85 15.05
N LYS A 76 -9.12 19.94 14.38
CA LYS A 76 -8.98 20.72 13.13
C LYS A 76 -9.18 19.90 11.85
N CYS A 77 -9.46 18.60 11.98
CA CYS A 77 -9.51 17.68 10.84
C CYS A 77 -10.92 17.10 10.61
N GLY A 78 -11.45 16.35 11.57
CA GLY A 78 -12.75 15.68 11.48
C GLY A 78 -12.97 14.81 10.23
N ALA A 79 -11.90 14.36 9.56
CA ALA A 79 -12.00 13.59 8.34
C ALA A 79 -12.55 12.18 8.63
N MET A 80 -13.43 11.72 7.75
CA MET A 80 -13.93 10.34 7.76
C MET A 80 -13.29 9.58 6.61
N HIS A 81 -12.76 8.41 6.93
CA HIS A 81 -12.21 7.47 6.00
C HIS A 81 -13.23 6.35 5.81
N LEU A 82 -13.62 6.13 4.56
CA LEU A 82 -14.58 5.10 4.18
C LEU A 82 -13.92 4.21 3.15
N ASP A 83 -13.87 2.91 3.45
CA ASP A 83 -13.46 1.92 2.47
C ASP A 83 -14.59 1.64 1.46
N PRO A 84 -14.28 1.14 0.25
CA PRO A 84 -15.30 0.87 -0.77
C PRO A 84 -16.46 0.00 -0.28
N GLY A 85 -16.17 -1.04 0.53
CA GLY A 85 -17.19 -1.92 1.10
C GLY A 85 -18.07 -1.25 2.16
N GLU A 86 -17.49 -0.35 2.96
CA GLU A 86 -18.23 0.46 3.94
C GLU A 86 -19.18 1.41 3.21
N MET A 87 -18.69 2.03 2.13
CA MET A 87 -19.49 2.94 1.30
C MET A 87 -20.66 2.22 0.64
N GLU A 88 -20.46 1.02 0.10
CA GLU A 88 -21.55 0.20 -0.46
C GLU A 88 -22.62 -0.16 0.58
N MET A 89 -22.21 -0.50 1.81
CA MET A 89 -23.17 -0.78 2.90
C MET A 89 -23.96 0.46 3.29
N ILE A 90 -23.29 1.60 3.37
CA ILE A 90 -23.90 2.89 3.69
C ILE A 90 -24.86 3.35 2.57
N MET A 91 -24.54 3.10 1.29
CA MET A 91 -25.44 3.43 0.18
C MET A 91 -26.71 2.58 0.16
N LYS A 92 -26.66 1.36 0.72
CA LYS A 92 -27.84 0.48 0.89
C LYS A 92 -28.76 0.95 2.01
N ASP A 93 -28.26 1.71 2.99
CA ASP A 93 -29.03 2.30 4.09
C ASP A 93 -28.90 3.83 4.08
N GLN A 94 -29.77 4.52 3.33
CA GLN A 94 -29.77 5.99 3.23
C GLN A 94 -29.89 6.69 4.60
N GLY A 95 -30.49 6.05 5.61
CA GLY A 95 -30.57 6.58 6.97
C GLY A 95 -29.26 6.48 7.78
N GLY A 96 -28.31 5.66 7.31
CA GLY A 96 -27.00 5.47 7.92
C GLY A 96 -26.09 6.67 7.73
N LEU A 97 -26.08 7.28 6.53
CA LEU A 97 -25.26 8.47 6.22
C LEU A 97 -25.53 9.65 7.16
N ASP A 98 -26.81 9.96 7.38
CA ASP A 98 -27.20 11.10 8.21
C ASP A 98 -26.86 10.89 9.68
N LYS A 99 -26.94 9.64 10.15
CA LYS A 99 -26.60 9.30 11.54
C LYS A 99 -25.10 9.28 11.76
N ILE A 100 -24.33 8.75 10.82
CA ILE A 100 -22.86 8.81 10.83
C ILE A 100 -22.40 10.28 10.80
N ARG A 101 -22.97 11.11 9.91
CA ARG A 101 -22.68 12.55 9.87
C ARG A 101 -22.96 13.21 11.21
N LYS A 102 -24.15 13.00 11.80
CA LYS A 102 -24.50 13.56 13.11
C LYS A 102 -23.54 13.10 14.22
N ALA A 103 -23.14 11.83 14.23
CA ALA A 103 -22.19 11.30 15.21
C ALA A 103 -20.82 11.99 15.07
N VAL A 104 -20.30 12.11 13.85
CA VAL A 104 -19.07 12.87 13.57
C VAL A 104 -19.22 14.31 14.03
N PHE A 105 -20.26 15.02 13.60
CA PHE A 105 -20.50 16.41 14.02
C PHE A 105 -20.72 16.59 15.53
N SER A 106 -21.18 15.56 16.25
CA SER A 106 -21.32 15.61 17.71
C SER A 106 -19.99 15.51 18.46
N ILE A 107 -18.98 14.87 17.85
CA ILE A 107 -17.62 14.75 18.42
C ILE A 107 -16.84 16.05 18.25
N PHE A 108 -17.13 16.85 17.22
CA PHE A 108 -16.45 18.11 16.91
C PHE A 108 -17.24 19.37 17.33
N LYS A 109 -18.19 19.24 18.27
CA LYS A 109 -19.02 20.36 18.74
C LYS A 109 -18.39 21.10 19.92
#